data_AF-B7Z271-F1
#
_entry.id   AF-B7Z271-F1
#
_cell.length_a   1.000
_cell.length_b   1.000
_cell.length_c   1.000
_cell.angle_alpha   90.00
_cell.angle_beta   90.00
_cell.angle_gamma   90.00
#
_symmetry.space_group_name_H-M   'P 1'
#
loop_
_entity.id
_entity.type
_entity.pdbx_description
1 polymer ?
#
loop_
_entity_poly.entity_id
_entity_poly.type
_entity_poly.pdbx_seq_one_letter_code
_entity_poly.pdbx_strand_id
1 'polypeptide(L)'
;MDAISAEGFTDIDIDTLCAVLERDTLSIRESRLFGAVVRWAEAECQRQQLPVTFGNKQKVLGKALSLIRFPLMTIEEFAAGPAQSGILSDREVVNLFLHFTVNPKPRVEYIDRPRCCLRGKECCINRFQQVESRWGYSGTSDRIRSLNMRKSKPWDRMIPALVVMGQLTHSGSCSRNP
;
A
#
# COMPACT_ATOMS: atom_id res chain seq x y z
N MET A 1 16.50 7.63 -2.98
CA MET A 1 16.61 6.98 -1.65
C MET A 1 15.33 7.30 -0.90
N ASP A 2 14.57 6.28 -0.50
CA ASP A 2 13.32 6.51 0.24
C ASP A 2 13.62 6.57 1.73
N ALA A 3 13.01 7.51 2.46
CA ALA A 3 13.27 7.70 3.89
C ALA A 3 13.00 6.43 4.74
N ILE A 4 12.04 5.60 4.32
CA ILE A 4 11.71 4.32 4.97
C ILE A 4 12.77 3.22 4.81
N SER A 5 13.77 3.44 3.96
CA SER A 5 14.91 2.53 3.76
C SER A 5 16.17 3.02 4.48
N ALA A 6 16.15 4.22 5.08
CA ALA A 6 17.26 4.71 5.89
C ALA A 6 17.38 3.90 7.18
N GLU A 7 18.61 3.71 7.66
CA GLU A 7 18.87 3.00 8.93
C GLU A 7 18.16 3.67 10.10
N GLY A 8 18.20 5.00 10.17
CA GLY A 8 17.52 5.77 11.21
C GLY A 8 15.99 5.67 11.23
N PHE A 9 15.35 4.96 10.29
CA PHE A 9 13.91 4.69 10.37
C PHE A 9 13.55 3.82 11.58
N THR A 10 14.44 2.93 12.04
CA THR A 10 14.18 2.08 13.20
C THR A 10 14.23 2.81 14.54
N ASP A 11 14.72 4.05 14.54
CA ASP A 11 14.93 4.85 15.75
C ASP A 11 13.73 5.75 16.08
N ILE A 12 12.73 5.81 15.21
CA ILE A 12 11.50 6.58 15.43
C ILE A 12 10.61 5.90 16.49
N ASP A 13 9.83 6.69 17.22
CA ASP A 13 8.84 6.18 18.15
C ASP A 13 7.59 5.59 17.45
N ILE A 14 6.76 4.89 18.21
CA ILE A 14 5.55 4.21 17.71
C ILE A 14 4.50 5.19 17.17
N ASP A 15 4.38 6.38 17.73
CA ASP A 15 3.40 7.38 17.27
C ASP A 15 3.83 7.96 15.92
N THR A 16 5.13 8.21 15.75
CA THR A 16 5.72 8.61 14.47
C THR A 16 5.53 7.50 13.42
N LEU A 17 5.73 6.23 13.77
CA LEU A 17 5.43 5.11 12.86
C LEU A 17 3.96 5.10 12.45
N CYS A 18 3.03 5.28 13.40
CA CYS A 18 1.59 5.34 13.11
C CYS A 18 1.25 6.49 12.17
N ALA A 19 1.80 7.68 12.40
CA ALA A 19 1.59 8.84 11.52
C ALA A 19 2.07 8.56 10.08
N VAL A 20 3.16 7.81 9.90
CA VAL A 20 3.62 7.38 8.57
C VAL A 20 2.64 6.41 7.94
N LEU A 21 2.14 5.41 8.69
CA LEU A 21 1.21 4.39 8.20
C LEU A 21 -0.19 4.94 7.89
N GLU A 22 -0.66 5.96 8.60
CA GLU A 22 -1.95 6.61 8.34
C GLU A 22 -1.93 7.47 7.07
N ARG A 23 -0.76 8.00 6.69
CA ARG A 23 -0.66 9.01 5.63
C ARG A 23 -0.99 8.48 4.24
N ASP A 24 -2.12 8.91 3.69
CA ASP A 24 -2.57 8.55 2.34
C ASP A 24 -1.71 9.15 1.22
N THR A 25 -0.95 10.21 1.49
CA THR A 25 -0.14 10.91 0.47
C THR A 25 1.22 10.25 0.23
N LEU A 26 1.57 9.20 0.99
CA LEU A 26 2.83 8.49 0.86
C LEU A 26 2.86 7.69 -0.46
N SER A 27 3.76 8.07 -1.38
CA SER A 27 3.94 7.37 -2.66
C SER A 27 4.90 6.19 -2.51
N ILE A 28 4.41 5.09 -1.94
CA ILE A 28 5.18 3.85 -1.77
C ILE A 28 4.32 2.60 -1.99
N ARG A 29 4.95 1.48 -2.38
CA ARG A 29 4.33 0.15 -2.37
C ARG A 29 4.12 -0.35 -0.95
N GLU A 30 2.95 -0.91 -0.65
CA GLU A 30 2.64 -1.43 0.69
C GLU A 30 3.61 -2.54 1.10
N SER A 31 4.05 -3.40 0.17
CA SER A 31 5.06 -4.44 0.42
C SER A 31 6.39 -3.87 0.96
N ARG A 32 6.85 -2.74 0.39
CA ARG A 32 8.08 -2.05 0.87
C ARG A 32 7.87 -1.36 2.21
N LEU A 33 6.70 -0.76 2.41
CA LEU A 33 6.34 -0.13 3.68
C LEU A 33 6.28 -1.19 4.80
N PHE A 34 5.66 -2.33 4.53
CA PHE A 34 5.62 -3.46 5.44
C PHE A 34 7.01 -3.97 5.80
N GLY A 35 7.91 -4.10 4.82
CA GLY A 35 9.30 -4.46 5.10
C GLY A 35 10.01 -3.48 6.05
N ALA A 36 9.68 -2.19 6.02
CA ALA A 36 10.19 -1.22 6.99
C ALA A 36 9.57 -1.40 8.38
N VAL A 37 8.27 -1.73 8.45
CA VAL A 37 7.58 -2.04 9.72
C VAL A 37 8.16 -3.28 10.39
N VAL A 38 8.49 -4.33 9.63
CA VAL A 38 9.12 -5.55 10.17
C VAL A 38 10.47 -5.21 10.82
N ARG A 39 11.33 -4.46 10.12
CA ARG A 39 12.63 -4.03 10.67
C ARG A 39 12.46 -3.18 11.93
N TRP A 40 11.49 -2.26 11.92
CA TRP A 40 11.17 -1.44 13.08
C TRP A 40 10.72 -2.31 14.26
N ALA A 41 9.83 -3.28 14.06
CA ALA A 41 9.34 -4.16 15.12
C ALA A 41 10.47 -5.03 15.71
N GLU A 42 11.38 -5.51 14.88
CA GLU A 42 12.55 -6.29 15.32
C GLU A 42 13.51 -5.43 16.16
N ALA A 43 13.80 -4.21 15.70
CA ALA A 43 14.61 -3.25 16.46
C ALA A 43 13.94 -2.84 17.78
N GLU A 44 12.62 -2.66 17.78
CA GLU A 44 11.84 -2.33 18.98
C GLU A 44 11.87 -3.48 20.00
N CYS A 45 11.71 -4.73 19.55
CA CYS A 45 11.88 -5.91 20.40
C CYS A 45 13.27 -5.93 21.04
N GLN A 46 14.33 -5.68 20.26
CA GLN A 46 15.70 -5.62 20.77
C GLN A 46 15.88 -4.49 21.80
N ARG A 47 15.32 -3.31 21.55
CA ARG A 47 15.38 -2.16 22.47
C ARG A 47 14.70 -2.44 23.81
N GLN A 48 13.60 -3.20 23.77
CA GLN A 48 12.87 -3.65 24.97
C GLN A 48 13.44 -4.94 25.58
N GLN A 49 14.55 -5.48 25.06
CA GLN A 49 15.18 -6.74 25.49
C GLN A 49 14.22 -7.93 25.42
N LEU A 50 13.31 -7.91 24.44
CA LEU A 50 12.35 -8.97 24.19
C LEU A 50 12.87 -9.90 23.08
N PRO A 51 12.66 -11.22 23.20
CA PRO A 51 12.89 -12.14 22.09
C PRO A 51 12.03 -11.76 20.88
N VAL A 52 12.59 -11.88 19.68
CA VAL A 52 11.91 -11.58 18.41
C VAL A 52 10.95 -12.73 18.07
N THR A 53 9.79 -12.74 18.72
CA THR A 53 8.72 -13.74 18.55
C THR A 53 7.46 -13.07 18.00
N PHE A 54 6.54 -13.89 17.46
CA PHE A 54 5.26 -13.41 16.93
C PHE A 54 4.49 -12.54 17.94
N GLY A 55 4.28 -13.05 19.16
CA GLY A 55 3.55 -12.31 20.19
C GLY A 55 4.23 -11.00 20.59
N ASN A 56 5.56 -10.96 20.63
CA ASN A 56 6.28 -9.74 20.96
C ASN A 56 6.24 -8.73 19.81
N LYS A 57 6.40 -9.15 18.55
CA LYS A 57 6.27 -8.28 17.37
C LYS A 57 4.87 -7.63 17.33
N GLN A 58 3.81 -8.41 17.58
CA GLN A 58 2.45 -7.88 17.65
C GLN A 58 2.29 -6.90 18.82
N LYS A 59 2.84 -7.24 20.00
CA LYS A 59 2.76 -6.38 21.18
C LYS A 59 3.44 -5.02 20.96
N VAL A 60 4.63 -5.00 20.37
CA VAL A 60 5.36 -3.74 20.13
C VAL A 60 4.74 -2.90 19.03
N LEU A 61 4.15 -3.54 17.99
CA LEU A 61 3.44 -2.83 16.94
C LEU A 61 2.10 -2.25 17.42
N GLY A 62 1.36 -2.98 18.27
CA GLY A 62 0.10 -2.54 18.84
C GLY A 62 -0.86 -1.97 17.77
N LYS A 63 -1.25 -0.70 17.94
CA LYS A 63 -2.16 -0.01 17.00
C LYS A 63 -1.61 0.09 15.56
N ALA A 64 -0.29 0.12 15.38
CA ALA A 64 0.34 0.25 14.07
C ALA A 64 0.01 -0.92 13.14
N LEU A 65 -0.18 -2.12 13.69
CA LEU A 65 -0.47 -3.32 12.90
C LEU A 65 -1.76 -3.16 12.08
N SER A 66 -2.81 -2.59 12.69
CA SER A 66 -4.10 -2.36 12.04
C SER A 66 -4.06 -1.31 10.91
N LEU A 67 -3.02 -0.47 10.88
CA LEU A 67 -2.83 0.58 9.88
C LEU A 67 -2.17 0.05 8.58
N ILE A 68 -1.64 -1.17 8.62
CA ILE A 68 -1.01 -1.81 7.46
C ILE A 68 -2.10 -2.29 6.49
N ARG A 69 -1.90 -2.01 5.21
CA ARG A 69 -2.89 -2.26 4.16
C ARG A 69 -2.58 -3.54 3.39
N PHE A 70 -2.60 -4.67 4.08
CA PHE A 70 -2.34 -5.99 3.48
C PHE A 70 -3.17 -6.27 2.21
N PRO A 71 -4.48 -5.96 2.15
CA PRO A 71 -5.31 -6.24 0.96
C PRO A 71 -4.86 -5.54 -0.34
N LEU A 72 -3.97 -4.57 -0.24
CA LEU A 72 -3.43 -3.84 -1.40
C LEU A 72 -2.10 -4.40 -1.93
N MET A 73 -1.54 -5.41 -1.26
CA MET A 73 -0.40 -6.17 -1.79
C MET A 73 -0.89 -7.17 -2.83
N THR A 74 -0.01 -7.59 -3.74
CA THR A 74 -0.32 -8.76 -4.57
C THR A 74 -0.25 -10.05 -3.74
N ILE A 75 -0.81 -11.15 -4.24
CA ILE A 75 -0.75 -12.45 -3.55
C ILE A 75 0.71 -12.88 -3.36
N GLU A 76 1.56 -12.64 -4.34
CA GLU A 76 2.98 -12.97 -4.31
C GLU A 76 3.72 -12.13 -3.27
N GLU A 77 3.45 -10.82 -3.22
CA GLU A 77 4.02 -9.92 -2.21
C GLU A 77 3.56 -10.31 -0.79
N PHE A 78 2.30 -10.71 -0.64
CA PHE A 78 1.73 -11.15 0.63
C PHE A 78 2.37 -12.47 1.10
N ALA A 79 2.48 -13.45 0.19
CA ALA A 79 3.03 -14.77 0.49
C ALA A 79 4.53 -14.71 0.82
N ALA A 80 5.30 -13.82 0.19
CA ALA A 80 6.73 -13.66 0.43
C ALA A 80 7.06 -12.78 1.65
N GLY A 81 6.15 -11.90 2.07
CA GLY A 81 6.37 -10.97 3.18
C GLY A 81 5.50 -11.29 4.39
N PRO A 82 4.30 -10.68 4.51
CA PRO A 82 3.42 -10.82 5.67
C PRO A 82 3.19 -12.25 6.15
N ALA A 83 2.91 -13.19 5.24
CA ALA A 83 2.62 -14.59 5.60
C ALA A 83 3.81 -15.31 6.26
N GLN A 84 5.05 -14.87 6.00
CA GLN A 84 6.28 -15.47 6.54
C GLN A 84 6.90 -14.64 7.68
N SER A 85 6.42 -13.42 7.90
CA SER A 85 7.03 -12.45 8.83
C SER A 85 6.90 -12.81 10.31
N GLY A 86 5.98 -13.73 10.64
CA GLY A 86 5.59 -14.01 12.02
C GLY A 86 4.97 -12.80 12.70
N ILE A 87 4.15 -12.00 11.99
CA ILE A 87 3.38 -10.88 12.56
C ILE A 87 1.86 -11.14 12.53
N LEU A 88 1.40 -11.95 11.58
CA LEU A 88 0.00 -12.33 11.42
C LEU A 88 -0.25 -13.73 11.98
N SER A 89 -1.38 -13.94 12.63
CA SER A 89 -1.83 -15.27 13.04
C SER A 89 -2.25 -16.10 11.82
N ASP A 90 -2.20 -17.42 11.94
CA ASP A 90 -2.63 -18.32 10.85
C ASP A 90 -4.05 -18.01 10.37
N ARG A 91 -4.95 -17.66 11.29
CA ARG A 91 -6.32 -17.24 10.98
C ARG A 91 -6.35 -15.96 10.11
N GLU A 92 -5.55 -14.96 10.45
CA GLU A 92 -5.45 -13.73 9.67
C GLU A 92 -4.84 -13.98 8.29
N VAL A 93 -3.81 -14.84 8.21
CA VAL A 93 -3.19 -15.23 6.94
C VAL A 93 -4.21 -15.91 6.04
N VAL A 94 -4.98 -16.86 6.55
CA VAL A 94 -6.06 -17.54 5.80
C VAL A 94 -7.14 -16.54 5.37
N ASN A 95 -7.59 -15.65 6.26
CA ASN A 95 -8.61 -14.65 5.94
C ASN A 95 -8.15 -13.70 4.82
N LEU A 96 -6.91 -13.23 4.86
CA LEU A 96 -6.33 -12.38 3.82
C LEU A 96 -6.14 -13.16 2.52
N PHE A 97 -5.68 -14.41 2.57
CA PHE A 97 -5.57 -15.27 1.39
C PHE A 97 -6.91 -15.45 0.68
N LEU A 98 -7.99 -15.72 1.43
CA LEU A 98 -9.34 -15.79 0.89
C LEU A 98 -9.75 -14.45 0.26
N HIS A 99 -9.46 -13.32 0.92
CA HIS A 99 -9.75 -11.99 0.38
C HIS A 99 -9.12 -11.74 -1.01
N PHE A 100 -7.95 -12.30 -1.29
CA PHE A 100 -7.31 -12.16 -2.60
C PHE A 100 -7.89 -13.07 -3.69
N THR A 101 -8.45 -14.22 -3.32
CA THR A 101 -8.73 -15.32 -4.26
C THR A 101 -10.22 -15.54 -4.55
N VAL A 102 -11.12 -15.23 -3.62
CA VAL A 102 -12.55 -15.56 -3.75
C VAL A 102 -13.42 -14.35 -4.13
N ASN A 103 -14.56 -14.61 -4.78
CA ASN A 103 -15.55 -13.60 -5.18
C ASN A 103 -16.97 -14.09 -4.82
N PRO A 104 -17.74 -13.38 -3.99
CA PRO A 104 -17.48 -12.05 -3.42
C PRO A 104 -16.35 -12.07 -2.39
N LYS A 105 -15.54 -11.00 -2.39
CA LYS A 105 -14.42 -10.85 -1.46
C LYS A 105 -14.94 -10.76 -0.01
N PRO A 106 -14.48 -11.63 0.91
CA PRO A 106 -14.85 -11.52 2.32
C PRO A 106 -14.32 -10.23 2.93
N ARG A 107 -15.02 -9.72 3.94
CA ARG A 107 -14.57 -8.57 4.73
C ARG A 107 -13.39 -8.98 5.60
N VAL A 108 -12.42 -8.09 5.72
CA VAL A 108 -11.23 -8.25 6.58
C VAL A 108 -11.09 -7.03 7.47
N GLU A 109 -10.35 -7.17 8.57
CA GLU A 109 -10.13 -6.11 9.57
C GLU A 109 -9.13 -5.03 9.11
N TYR A 110 -8.56 -5.20 7.91
CA TYR A 110 -7.52 -4.35 7.36
C TYR A 110 -8.06 -3.38 6.30
N ILE A 111 -7.41 -2.22 6.22
CA ILE A 111 -7.73 -1.16 5.25
C ILE A 111 -7.45 -1.66 3.83
N ASP A 112 -8.48 -1.67 2.98
CA ASP A 112 -8.44 -2.12 1.58
C ASP A 112 -8.46 -0.98 0.55
N ARG A 113 -8.38 0.27 1.02
CA ARG A 113 -8.35 1.48 0.18
C ARG A 113 -6.92 1.96 -0.12
N PRO A 114 -6.56 2.17 -1.40
CA PRO A 114 -5.23 2.60 -1.78
C PRO A 114 -4.86 3.97 -1.21
N ARG A 115 -3.56 4.17 -0.93
CA ARG A 115 -3.00 5.49 -0.60
C ARG A 115 -3.25 6.45 -1.76
N CYS A 116 -4.00 7.52 -1.50
CA CYS A 116 -4.21 8.62 -2.44
C CYS A 116 -2.94 9.46 -2.55
N CYS A 117 -1.95 8.93 -3.25
CA CYS A 117 -0.80 9.69 -3.70
C CYS A 117 -1.29 10.99 -4.35
N LEU A 118 -0.67 12.11 -3.95
CA LEU A 118 -0.80 13.39 -4.65
C LEU A 118 -0.12 13.26 -6.02
N ARG A 119 -0.69 12.45 -6.93
CA ARG A 119 -0.32 12.39 -8.35
C ARG A 119 -1.25 13.34 -9.12
N GLY A 120 -1.15 14.62 -8.76
CA GLY A 120 -1.70 15.70 -9.58
C GLY A 120 -0.65 16.18 -10.57
N LYS A 121 -1.09 16.58 -11.77
CA LYS A 121 -0.25 17.38 -12.67
C LYS A 121 0.14 18.64 -11.90
N GLU A 122 1.43 18.96 -11.83
CA GLU A 122 1.89 20.18 -11.19
C GLU A 122 1.25 21.39 -11.88
N CYS A 123 0.45 22.16 -11.14
CA CYS A 123 -0.11 23.40 -11.65
C CYS A 123 0.76 24.54 -11.11
N CYS A 124 1.56 25.15 -11.98
CA CYS A 124 2.28 26.38 -11.65
C CYS A 124 1.30 27.55 -11.73
N ILE A 125 1.01 28.18 -10.59
CA ILE A 125 0.25 29.43 -10.55
C ILE A 125 1.29 30.55 -10.51
N ASN A 126 1.51 31.21 -11.65
CA ASN A 126 2.33 32.42 -11.70
C ASN A 126 1.43 33.59 -11.29
N ARG A 127 1.60 34.07 -10.06
CA ARG A 127 0.95 35.27 -9.53
C ARG A 127 1.50 36.54 -10.20
N PHE A 128 2.74 36.54 -10.68
CA PHE A 128 3.35 37.69 -11.36
C PHE A 128 3.73 37.34 -12.80
N GLN A 129 3.26 38.13 -13.76
CA GLN A 129 3.58 37.93 -15.19
C GLN A 129 5.00 38.39 -15.56
N GLN A 130 5.63 39.21 -14.72
CA GLN A 130 6.96 39.76 -14.96
C GLN A 130 7.70 39.92 -13.63
N VAL A 131 8.92 39.38 -13.57
CA VAL A 131 9.83 39.52 -12.44
C VAL A 131 11.13 40.09 -13.00
N GLU A 132 11.57 41.25 -12.52
CA GLU A 132 12.83 41.85 -12.94
C GLU A 132 14.02 41.16 -12.24
N SER A 133 15.00 40.72 -13.04
CA SER A 133 16.20 40.01 -12.58
C SER A 133 17.27 40.92 -11.98
N ARG A 134 16.90 41.98 -11.25
CA ARG A 134 17.88 42.99 -10.76
C ARG A 134 18.89 42.42 -9.74
N TRP A 135 18.53 41.35 -9.04
CA TRP A 135 19.36 40.74 -8.00
C TRP A 135 20.08 39.46 -8.45
N GLY A 136 20.12 39.17 -9.76
CA GLY A 136 20.82 37.99 -10.29
C GLY A 136 20.15 36.64 -9.97
N TYR A 137 18.94 36.62 -9.44
CA TYR A 137 18.18 35.38 -9.24
C TYR A 137 17.65 34.85 -10.59
N SER A 138 18.20 33.74 -11.05
CA SER A 138 17.63 32.95 -12.14
C SER A 138 16.57 31.98 -11.57
N GLY A 139 15.35 32.46 -11.35
CA GLY A 139 14.24 31.64 -10.85
C GLY A 139 12.88 32.35 -10.92
N THR A 140 11.80 31.58 -11.04
CA THR A 140 10.42 32.10 -10.97
C THR A 140 10.06 32.41 -9.52
N SER A 141 9.83 33.69 -9.20
CA SER A 141 9.71 34.22 -7.83
C SER A 141 8.52 33.70 -7.01
N ASP A 142 7.63 32.91 -7.61
CA ASP A 142 6.27 32.65 -7.13
C ASP A 142 5.77 31.23 -7.42
N ARG A 143 6.64 30.22 -7.28
CA ARG A 143 6.22 28.82 -7.45
C ARG A 143 5.45 28.31 -6.20
N ILE A 144 4.16 28.63 -6.11
CA ILE A 144 3.26 27.98 -5.13
C ILE A 144 2.83 26.62 -5.68
N ARG A 145 3.22 25.55 -4.97
CA ARG A 145 2.95 24.16 -5.37
C ARG A 145 1.52 23.78 -4.99
N SER A 146 0.63 23.71 -5.99
CA SER A 146 -0.72 23.15 -5.83
C SER A 146 -0.86 21.83 -6.59
N LEU A 147 -1.49 20.83 -5.97
CA LEU A 147 -1.64 19.47 -6.50
C LEU A 147 -3.14 19.14 -6.63
N ASN A 148 -3.59 18.87 -7.85
CA ASN A 148 -4.96 18.43 -8.13
C ASN A 148 -5.09 16.91 -8.09
N MET A 149 -5.89 16.38 -7.16
CA MET A 149 -6.14 14.94 -7.01
C MET A 149 -6.93 14.38 -8.20
N ARG A 150 -6.38 13.39 -8.92
CA ARG A 150 -7.20 12.49 -9.77
C ARG A 150 -7.30 11.13 -9.09
N LYS A 151 -8.54 10.71 -8.78
CA LYS A 151 -8.82 9.34 -8.33
C LYS A 151 -8.61 8.39 -9.51
N SER A 152 -7.49 7.68 -9.54
CA SER A 152 -7.32 6.52 -10.43
C SER A 152 -8.23 5.41 -9.93
N LYS A 153 -9.31 5.10 -10.64
CA LYS A 153 -10.15 3.94 -10.32
C LYS A 153 -9.39 2.66 -10.73
N PRO A 154 -9.21 1.67 -9.83
CA PRO A 154 -8.45 0.45 -10.12
C PRO A 154 -9.07 -0.44 -11.20
N TRP A 155 -10.39 -0.32 -11.42
CA TRP A 155 -11.17 -1.23 -12.28
C TRP A 155 -10.87 -1.10 -13.78
N ASP A 156 -10.25 0.00 -14.23
CA ASP A 156 -9.93 0.22 -15.65
C ASP A 156 -8.86 -0.75 -16.19
N ARG A 157 -8.15 -1.49 -15.31
CA ARG A 157 -7.12 -2.47 -15.70
C ARG A 157 -7.57 -3.93 -15.67
N MET A 158 -8.80 -4.23 -15.26
CA MET A 158 -9.29 -5.61 -15.07
C MET A 158 -10.14 -6.16 -16.23
N ILE A 159 -10.19 -5.48 -17.38
CA ILE A 159 -10.90 -5.96 -18.59
C ILE A 159 -9.91 -6.55 -19.61
N PRO A 160 -9.08 -7.53 -19.23
CA PRO A 160 -8.91 -8.65 -20.17
C PRO A 160 -8.95 -10.06 -19.53
N ALA A 161 -8.92 -10.18 -18.19
CA ALA A 161 -8.75 -11.49 -17.54
C ALA A 161 -10.01 -12.37 -17.54
N LEU A 162 -11.19 -11.82 -17.86
CA LEU A 162 -12.45 -12.57 -17.91
C LEU A 162 -12.71 -13.27 -19.26
N VAL A 163 -11.88 -13.05 -20.28
CA VAL A 163 -12.08 -13.68 -21.60
C VAL A 163 -11.48 -15.10 -21.70
N VAL A 164 -10.67 -15.53 -20.72
CA VAL A 164 -9.96 -16.83 -20.80
C VAL A 164 -10.70 -18.00 -20.12
N MET A 165 -11.80 -17.78 -19.40
CA MET A 165 -12.55 -18.85 -18.72
C MET A 165 -13.94 -19.14 -19.34
N GLY A 166 -14.05 -19.05 -20.66
CA GLY A 166 -15.32 -19.18 -21.38
C GLY A 166 -15.27 -20.05 -22.62
N GLN A 167 -14.71 -21.26 -22.55
CA GLN A 167 -14.97 -22.30 -23.57
C GLN A 167 -15.15 -23.67 -22.91
N LEU A 168 -16.41 -24.07 -22.74
CA LEU A 168 -16.85 -25.46 -22.65
C LEU A 168 -18.32 -25.49 -23.08
N THR A 169 -18.57 -25.41 -24.39
CA THR A 169 -19.87 -25.82 -24.95
C THR A 169 -19.79 -27.32 -25.25
N HIS A 170 -20.38 -28.07 -24.34
CA HIS A 170 -20.67 -29.49 -24.46
C HIS A 170 -21.39 -29.80 -25.78
N SER A 171 -20.91 -30.83 -26.46
CA SER A 171 -21.61 -31.56 -27.50
C SER A 171 -22.95 -32.10 -26.97
N GLY A 172 -24.03 -31.86 -27.71
CA GLY A 172 -25.36 -32.38 -27.39
C GLY A 172 -26.29 -32.22 -28.59
N SER A 173 -26.21 -33.17 -29.50
CA SER A 173 -27.06 -33.32 -30.68
C SER A 173 -28.49 -33.68 -30.27
N CYS A 174 -29.48 -32.92 -30.72
CA CYS A 174 -30.86 -33.41 -30.82
C CYS A 174 -31.38 -33.18 -32.25
N SER A 175 -31.72 -34.30 -32.88
CA SER A 175 -32.22 -34.44 -34.23
C SER A 175 -33.62 -33.84 -34.41
N ARG A 176 -33.89 -33.51 -35.67
CA ARG A 176 -35.10 -32.91 -36.25
C ARG A 176 -36.34 -33.81 -36.17
N ASN A 177 -37.47 -33.13 -35.94
CA ASN A 177 -38.77 -33.21 -36.65
C ASN A 177 -39.68 -34.44 -36.47
N PRO A 178 -40.98 -34.32 -36.83
CA PRO A 178 -41.70 -33.14 -37.36
C PRO A 178 -42.70 -32.49 -36.38
#